data_AF-A0AAV9Z344-F1
#
_entry.id   AF-A0AAV9Z344-F1
#
_cell.length_a   1.000
_cell.length_b   1.000
_cell.length_c   1.000
_cell.angle_alpha   90.00
_cell.angle_beta   90.00
_cell.angle_gamma   90.00
#
_symmetry.space_group_name_H-M   'P 1'
#
loop_
_entity.id
_entity.type
_entity.pdbx_description
1 polymer ?
#
loop_
_entity_poly.entity_id
_entity_poly.type
_entity_poly.pdbx_seq_one_letter_code
_entity_poly.pdbx_strand_id
1 'polypeptide(L)'
;MASGPRRSPRKHTQPKKAPKKAPAKKTRGKKQAEPPLPPIDWKADESSLVWALVGRMEVKENRLVLFGKDSTDENTVGDSKVVCYKRMGADIMPEYFATSPNTVGRRIKLKTEWLIRQYKKYSKKLQVTGGGLRKDGDCDETGDTSGGANDGPTDAVHQYLACYISKEGPDHDSDDRAKNIWASIIKKFPFFPALHRFLAARSNIVPPMVTTGVGPAGRKVVHLQPPTQRQVISDDLIDPALRNMTTPRRAKSLPASSPVSISSSEPSPIKRDIKPVGGQTTRLSSFEQGMAKVRSHKPRQTFEESLIGLQREMMVAANAREDVKLQHAREEIRMKEIDQLMKMHSLGLLTTEILGERIKIVNAKYNDPPTPVKRRRSISPVAGSSKRHRYTASSSSFLGSPGSSPQPGSDSNLGSR
;
A
#
# COMPACT_ATOMS: atom_id res chain seq x y z
N MET A 1 23.05 -13.68 80.63
CA MET A 1 22.62 -13.15 79.31
C MET A 1 21.94 -14.28 78.55
N ALA A 2 20.71 -14.06 78.12
CA ALA A 2 19.73 -15.10 77.83
C ALA A 2 19.94 -15.78 76.45
N SER A 3 20.18 -17.09 76.46
CA SER A 3 20.11 -17.97 75.28
C SER A 3 18.67 -18.34 74.98
N GLY A 4 18.14 -17.82 73.87
CA GLY A 4 16.79 -18.14 73.37
C GLY A 4 16.71 -19.53 72.69
N PRO A 5 15.54 -20.18 72.71
CA PRO A 5 15.39 -21.55 72.20
C PRO A 5 15.34 -21.59 70.67
N ARG A 6 16.06 -22.56 70.09
CA ARG A 6 16.07 -22.91 68.66
C ARG A 6 14.68 -23.38 68.22
N ARG A 7 14.10 -22.71 67.23
CA ARG A 7 12.87 -23.14 66.53
C ARG A 7 13.19 -24.25 65.53
N SER A 8 12.49 -25.38 65.67
CA SER A 8 12.52 -26.52 64.74
C SER A 8 11.87 -26.20 63.39
N PRO A 9 12.31 -26.84 62.28
CA PRO A 9 11.77 -26.61 60.95
C PRO A 9 10.35 -27.18 60.82
N ARG A 10 9.41 -26.30 60.48
CA ARG A 10 8.00 -26.61 60.23
C ARG A 10 7.89 -27.38 58.90
N LYS A 11 7.62 -28.69 58.97
CA LYS A 11 7.34 -29.53 57.79
C LYS A 11 6.14 -28.95 57.03
N HIS A 12 6.40 -28.49 55.81
CA HIS A 12 5.39 -27.95 54.91
C HIS A 12 4.65 -29.13 54.25
N THR A 13 3.51 -29.51 54.82
CA THR A 13 2.58 -30.47 54.22
C THR A 13 1.92 -29.81 53.02
N GLN A 14 2.27 -30.26 51.80
CA GLN A 14 1.58 -29.81 50.59
C GLN A 14 0.13 -30.32 50.58
N PRO A 15 -0.86 -29.45 50.33
CA PRO A 15 -2.24 -29.88 50.16
C PRO A 15 -2.36 -30.74 48.89
N LYS A 16 -2.82 -31.99 49.07
CA LYS A 16 -3.17 -32.91 48.00
C LYS A 16 -4.18 -32.23 47.06
N LYS A 17 -3.77 -31.97 45.82
CA LYS A 17 -4.64 -31.48 44.74
C LYS A 17 -5.77 -32.47 44.52
N ALA A 18 -7.00 -32.04 44.81
CA ALA A 18 -8.21 -32.75 44.43
C ALA A 18 -8.28 -32.93 42.89
N PRO A 19 -8.79 -34.07 42.39
CA PRO A 19 -8.93 -34.33 40.97
C PRO A 19 -9.86 -33.30 40.33
N LYS A 20 -9.34 -32.53 39.38
CA LYS A 20 -10.11 -31.57 38.57
C LYS A 20 -11.18 -32.35 37.79
N LYS A 21 -12.45 -32.20 38.19
CA LYS A 21 -13.60 -32.61 37.37
C LYS A 21 -13.44 -32.01 35.97
N ALA A 22 -13.43 -32.88 34.95
CA ALA A 22 -13.35 -32.48 33.56
C ALA A 22 -14.52 -31.52 33.24
N PRO A 23 -14.27 -30.38 32.58
CA PRO A 23 -15.32 -29.43 32.25
C PRO A 23 -16.34 -30.09 31.32
N ALA A 24 -17.60 -30.09 31.72
CA ALA A 24 -18.72 -30.56 30.92
C ALA A 24 -18.69 -29.88 29.54
N LYS A 25 -18.62 -30.69 28.48
CA LYS A 25 -18.68 -30.25 27.09
C LYS A 25 -20.02 -29.56 26.83
N LYS A 26 -20.03 -28.23 26.88
CA LYS A 26 -21.14 -27.42 26.37
C LYS A 26 -21.27 -27.70 24.88
N THR A 27 -22.28 -28.46 24.51
CA THR A 27 -22.70 -28.66 23.13
C THR A 27 -23.06 -27.28 22.56
N ARG A 28 -22.26 -26.79 21.59
CA ARG A 28 -22.59 -25.59 20.81
C ARG A 28 -23.88 -25.89 20.05
N GLY A 29 -25.00 -25.38 20.56
CA GLY A 29 -26.29 -25.46 19.89
C GLY A 29 -26.15 -25.00 18.44
N LYS A 30 -26.74 -25.76 17.51
CA LYS A 30 -26.86 -25.36 16.10
C LYS A 30 -27.48 -23.95 16.08
N LYS A 31 -26.67 -22.96 15.73
CA LYS A 31 -27.11 -21.58 15.55
C LYS A 31 -28.14 -21.61 14.42
N GLN A 32 -29.41 -21.37 14.75
CA GLN A 32 -30.47 -21.29 13.74
C GLN A 32 -30.06 -20.26 12.69
N ALA A 33 -30.24 -20.60 11.41
CA ALA A 33 -29.86 -19.73 10.31
C ALA A 33 -30.74 -18.48 10.36
N GLU A 34 -30.09 -17.34 10.60
CA GLU A 34 -30.73 -16.03 10.65
C GLU A 34 -31.34 -15.71 9.28
N PRO A 35 -32.59 -15.20 9.21
CA PRO A 35 -33.25 -14.93 7.93
C PRO A 35 -32.43 -13.91 7.10
N PRO A 36 -32.30 -14.13 5.77
CA PRO A 36 -31.51 -13.24 4.93
C PRO A 36 -32.18 -11.88 4.82
N LEU A 37 -31.47 -10.81 5.21
CA LEU A 37 -31.94 -9.43 5.03
C LEU A 37 -31.97 -9.07 3.54
N PRO A 38 -32.98 -8.32 3.05
CA PRO A 38 -33.03 -7.87 1.67
C PRO A 38 -31.83 -6.94 1.34
N PRO A 39 -31.44 -6.80 0.06
CA PRO A 39 -30.43 -5.84 -0.36
C PRO A 39 -30.81 -4.41 0.05
N ILE A 40 -29.85 -3.64 0.56
CA ILE A 40 -30.07 -2.22 0.90
C ILE A 40 -29.79 -1.39 -0.34
N ASP A 41 -30.77 -0.60 -0.78
CA ASP A 41 -30.53 0.42 -1.79
C ASP A 41 -29.91 1.67 -1.14
N TRP A 42 -28.60 1.82 -1.32
CA TRP A 42 -27.85 2.97 -0.82
C TRP A 42 -28.03 4.24 -1.65
N LYS A 43 -28.71 4.15 -2.80
CA LYS A 43 -28.91 5.27 -3.74
C LYS A 43 -30.34 5.85 -3.68
N ALA A 44 -31.27 5.16 -3.04
CA ALA A 44 -32.62 5.65 -2.79
C ALA A 44 -32.60 6.99 -2.04
N ASP A 45 -33.66 7.80 -2.24
CA ASP A 45 -33.88 9.10 -1.59
C ASP A 45 -32.65 10.00 -1.61
N GLU A 46 -32.05 10.17 -2.79
CA GLU A 46 -30.86 11.00 -2.98
C GLU A 46 -29.66 10.57 -2.09
N SER A 47 -29.57 9.27 -1.79
CA SER A 47 -28.58 8.69 -0.88
C SER A 47 -28.72 9.15 0.58
N SER A 48 -29.96 9.38 1.05
CA SER A 48 -30.28 9.75 2.44
C SER A 48 -29.56 8.87 3.49
N LEU A 49 -29.54 7.55 3.28
CA LEU A 49 -28.86 6.60 4.17
C LEU A 49 -27.34 6.81 4.21
N VAL A 50 -26.74 7.23 3.10
CA VAL A 50 -25.29 7.52 3.04
C VAL A 50 -25.00 8.82 3.79
N TRP A 51 -25.85 9.82 3.67
CA TRP A 51 -25.74 11.06 4.45
C TRP A 51 -25.91 10.81 5.95
N ALA A 52 -26.91 10.01 6.35
CA ALA A 52 -27.10 9.59 7.74
C ALA A 52 -25.86 8.85 8.27
N LEU A 53 -25.25 7.97 7.46
CA LEU A 53 -24.01 7.29 7.81
C LEU A 53 -22.85 8.28 7.99
N VAL A 54 -22.65 9.23 7.08
CA VAL A 54 -21.60 10.25 7.19
C VAL A 54 -21.78 11.08 8.46
N GLY A 55 -23.02 11.50 8.78
CA GLY A 55 -23.32 12.21 10.03
C GLY A 55 -23.00 11.37 11.27
N ARG A 56 -23.37 10.08 11.27
CA ARG A 56 -23.05 9.16 12.39
C ARG A 56 -21.55 8.87 12.52
N MET A 57 -20.77 8.92 11.42
CA MET A 57 -19.31 8.81 11.46
C MET A 57 -18.64 10.03 12.11
N GLU A 58 -19.28 11.19 12.07
CA GLU A 58 -18.77 12.44 12.62
C GLU A 58 -19.01 12.58 14.14
N VAL A 59 -20.05 11.93 14.65
CA VAL A 59 -20.38 11.83 16.08
C VAL A 59 -19.14 11.41 16.88
N LYS A 60 -18.80 12.18 17.93
CA LYS A 60 -17.52 12.09 18.65
C LYS A 60 -17.21 10.67 19.12
N GLU A 61 -18.17 9.95 19.71
CA GLU A 61 -17.96 8.58 20.20
C GLU A 61 -17.59 7.60 19.08
N ASN A 62 -18.22 7.75 17.91
CA ASN A 62 -17.92 6.91 16.74
C ASN A 62 -16.61 7.33 16.09
N ARG A 63 -16.37 8.64 15.95
CA ARG A 63 -15.17 9.20 15.35
C ARG A 63 -13.90 8.74 16.07
N LEU A 64 -13.90 8.78 17.41
CA LEU A 64 -12.78 8.34 18.24
C LEU A 64 -12.45 6.86 18.01
N VAL A 65 -13.47 6.00 17.93
CA VAL A 65 -13.29 4.55 17.71
C VAL A 65 -12.84 4.25 16.27
N LEU A 66 -13.36 4.97 15.29
CA LEU A 66 -13.09 4.72 13.87
C LEU A 66 -11.73 5.26 13.43
N PHE A 67 -11.39 6.49 13.87
CA PHE A 67 -10.29 7.29 13.33
C PHE A 67 -9.22 7.67 14.37
N GLY A 68 -9.45 7.38 15.65
CA GLY A 68 -8.55 7.69 16.75
C GLY A 68 -8.80 9.06 17.38
N LYS A 69 -7.88 9.48 18.25
CA LYS A 69 -7.95 10.74 19.01
C LYS A 69 -7.59 11.95 18.14
N ASP A 70 -8.24 13.08 18.37
CA ASP A 70 -7.88 14.35 17.73
C ASP A 70 -6.69 15.02 18.43
N SER A 71 -6.66 14.94 19.77
CA SER A 71 -5.58 15.47 20.61
C SER A 71 -5.05 14.40 21.58
N THR A 72 -3.89 14.69 22.18
CA THR A 72 -3.25 13.82 23.17
C THR A 72 -4.13 13.61 24.42
N ASP A 73 -4.95 14.60 24.76
CA ASP A 73 -5.74 14.64 25.99
C ASP A 73 -7.05 13.84 25.92
N GLU A 74 -7.48 13.44 24.73
CA GLU A 74 -8.71 12.65 24.58
C GLU A 74 -8.47 11.20 24.98
N ASN A 75 -9.33 10.62 25.82
CA ASN A 75 -9.23 9.20 26.15
C ASN A 75 -9.83 8.31 25.04
N THR A 76 -9.19 7.18 24.76
CA THR A 76 -9.77 6.19 23.84
C THR A 76 -10.98 5.56 24.50
N VAL A 77 -12.12 5.60 23.81
CA VAL A 77 -13.29 4.80 24.19
C VAL A 77 -12.90 3.33 24.06
N GLY A 78 -13.14 2.52 25.09
CA GLY A 78 -12.84 1.07 25.09
C GLY A 78 -13.72 0.23 24.14
N ASP A 79 -14.56 0.89 23.34
CA ASP A 79 -15.46 0.25 22.39
C ASP A 79 -14.69 -0.35 21.21
N SER A 80 -15.07 -1.56 20.82
CA SER A 80 -14.57 -2.15 19.57
C SER A 80 -15.23 -1.50 18.35
N LYS A 81 -14.51 -1.46 17.21
CA LYS A 81 -15.08 -0.99 15.93
C LYS A 81 -16.38 -1.72 15.55
N VAL A 82 -16.50 -3.01 15.90
CA VAL A 82 -17.71 -3.81 15.63
C VAL A 82 -18.91 -3.28 16.41
N VAL A 83 -18.72 -2.89 17.67
CA VAL A 83 -19.78 -2.28 18.50
C VAL A 83 -20.20 -0.94 17.91
N CYS A 84 -19.25 -0.09 17.51
CA CYS A 84 -19.53 1.18 16.84
C CYS A 84 -20.35 1.00 15.55
N TYR A 85 -19.99 0.05 14.67
CA TYR A 85 -20.77 -0.21 13.45
C TYR A 85 -22.19 -0.72 13.73
N LYS A 86 -22.38 -1.51 14.81
CA LYS A 86 -23.72 -1.95 15.23
C LYS A 86 -24.55 -0.79 15.75
N ARG A 87 -23.98 0.08 16.60
CA ARG A 87 -24.65 1.29 17.11
C ARG A 87 -25.12 2.19 15.97
N MET A 88 -24.24 2.50 15.02
CA MET A 88 -24.62 3.26 13.82
C MET A 88 -25.70 2.53 12.99
N GLY A 89 -25.64 1.20 12.92
CA GLY A 89 -26.66 0.39 12.24
C GLY A 89 -28.04 0.47 12.89
N ALA A 90 -28.09 0.45 14.22
CA ALA A 90 -29.33 0.61 14.99
C ALA A 90 -29.94 1.99 14.77
N ASP A 91 -29.10 3.03 14.70
CA ASP A 91 -29.53 4.41 14.50
C ASP A 91 -30.05 4.69 13.09
N ILE A 92 -29.40 4.12 12.06
CA ILE A 92 -29.70 4.43 10.65
C ILE A 92 -30.82 3.53 10.10
N MET A 93 -30.88 2.28 10.58
CA MET A 93 -31.79 1.25 10.06
C MET A 93 -32.35 0.39 11.20
N PRO A 94 -33.20 0.95 12.07
CA PRO A 94 -33.69 0.25 13.27
C PRO A 94 -34.46 -1.04 12.92
N GLU A 95 -35.27 -1.03 11.85
CA GLU A 95 -36.06 -2.19 11.42
C GLU A 95 -35.18 -3.38 11.00
N TYR A 96 -34.17 -3.14 10.16
CA TYR A 96 -33.22 -4.18 9.76
C TYR A 96 -32.34 -4.65 10.92
N PHE A 97 -32.03 -3.73 11.83
CA PHE A 97 -31.19 -4.02 13.00
C PHE A 97 -31.92 -4.93 13.99
N ALA A 98 -33.23 -4.72 14.20
CA ALA A 98 -34.05 -5.59 15.03
C ALA A 98 -34.03 -7.06 14.55
N THR A 99 -33.99 -7.26 13.23
CA THR A 99 -33.92 -8.60 12.62
C THR A 99 -32.51 -9.20 12.69
N SER A 100 -31.48 -8.46 12.27
CA SER A 100 -30.11 -8.98 12.26
C SER A 100 -29.03 -7.94 12.58
N PRO A 101 -28.70 -7.72 13.86
CA PRO A 101 -27.71 -6.74 14.29
C PRO A 101 -26.32 -6.94 13.68
N ASN A 102 -25.91 -8.21 13.53
CA ASN A 102 -24.58 -8.54 13.00
C ASN A 102 -24.48 -8.25 11.51
N THR A 103 -25.52 -8.58 10.76
CA THR A 103 -25.56 -8.35 9.30
C THR A 103 -25.59 -6.87 9.00
N VAL A 104 -26.42 -6.10 9.71
CA VAL A 104 -26.48 -4.64 9.56
C VAL A 104 -25.12 -4.01 9.90
N GLY A 105 -24.52 -4.37 11.04
CA GLY A 105 -23.19 -3.85 11.42
C GLY A 105 -22.12 -4.15 10.35
N ARG A 106 -22.15 -5.34 9.73
CA ARG A 106 -21.25 -5.68 8.61
C ARG A 106 -21.51 -4.82 7.38
N ARG A 107 -22.77 -4.55 7.02
CA ARG A 107 -23.14 -3.70 5.88
C ARG A 107 -22.69 -2.24 6.10
N ILE A 108 -22.91 -1.69 7.30
CA ILE A 108 -22.41 -0.36 7.69
C ILE A 108 -20.88 -0.30 7.54
N LYS A 109 -20.15 -1.31 8.05
CA LYS A 109 -18.69 -1.39 7.91
C LYS A 109 -18.25 -1.32 6.46
N LEU A 110 -18.80 -2.18 5.60
CA LEU A 110 -18.41 -2.26 4.18
C LEU A 110 -18.68 -0.94 3.45
N LYS A 111 -19.80 -0.28 3.74
CA LYS A 111 -20.14 1.02 3.16
C LYS A 111 -19.20 2.12 3.66
N THR A 112 -18.87 2.12 4.95
CA THR A 112 -17.88 3.04 5.55
C THR A 112 -16.51 2.89 4.88
N GLU A 113 -16.02 1.66 4.73
CA GLU A 113 -14.76 1.38 4.03
C GLU A 113 -14.78 1.80 2.56
N TRP A 114 -15.94 1.69 1.89
CA TRP A 114 -16.11 2.19 0.53
C TRP A 114 -16.03 3.72 0.48
N LEU A 115 -16.70 4.43 1.40
CA LEU A 115 -16.65 5.90 1.49
C LEU A 115 -15.22 6.41 1.71
N ILE A 116 -14.49 5.81 2.65
CA ILE A 116 -13.09 6.17 2.93
C ILE A 116 -12.21 5.90 1.70
N ARG A 117 -12.43 4.79 0.97
CA ARG A 117 -11.71 4.51 -0.28
C ARG A 117 -11.98 5.56 -1.36
N GLN A 118 -13.25 5.95 -1.55
CA GLN A 118 -13.59 7.02 -2.51
C GLN A 118 -12.99 8.36 -2.08
N TYR A 119 -13.07 8.71 -0.80
CA TYR A 119 -12.43 9.91 -0.26
C TYR A 119 -10.94 9.96 -0.58
N LYS A 120 -10.19 8.89 -0.27
CA LYS A 120 -8.75 8.80 -0.58
C LYS A 120 -8.47 8.96 -2.08
N LYS A 121 -9.31 8.37 -2.94
CA LYS A 121 -9.19 8.49 -4.40
C LYS A 121 -9.33 9.95 -4.86
N TYR A 122 -10.32 10.68 -4.34
CA TYR A 122 -10.55 12.08 -4.73
C TYR A 122 -9.59 13.05 -4.05
N SER A 123 -9.20 12.82 -2.80
CA SER A 123 -8.19 13.60 -2.09
C SER A 123 -6.84 13.58 -2.80
N LYS A 124 -6.43 12.44 -3.38
CA LYS A 124 -5.24 12.37 -4.24
C LYS A 124 -5.31 13.30 -5.46
N LYS A 125 -6.51 13.54 -6.02
CA LYS A 125 -6.64 14.47 -7.16
C LYS A 125 -6.37 15.92 -6.75
N LEU A 126 -6.65 16.29 -5.50
CA LEU A 126 -6.29 17.58 -4.93
C LEU A 126 -4.80 17.71 -4.63
N GLN A 127 -4.08 16.59 -4.49
CA GLN A 127 -2.63 16.57 -4.24
C GLN A 127 -1.81 16.59 -5.54
N VAL A 128 -2.33 16.04 -6.64
CA VAL A 128 -1.60 15.86 -7.92
C VAL A 128 -1.64 17.13 -8.80
N THR A 129 -2.26 18.20 -8.33
CA THR A 129 -2.44 19.47 -9.07
C THR A 129 -1.16 20.26 -9.30
N GLY A 130 0.02 19.74 -8.99
CA GLY A 130 1.31 20.28 -9.48
C GLY A 130 1.69 19.91 -10.92
N GLY A 131 0.79 19.33 -11.74
CA GLY A 131 1.14 18.93 -13.12
C GLY A 131 1.89 17.60 -13.21
N GLY A 132 1.71 16.73 -12.20
CA GLY A 132 2.62 15.62 -11.94
C GLY A 132 3.93 16.12 -11.35
N LEU A 133 4.66 15.28 -10.61
CA LEU A 133 6.11 15.47 -10.58
C LEU A 133 6.53 15.37 -12.04
N ARG A 134 6.65 16.51 -12.74
CA ARG A 134 7.42 16.54 -13.97
C ARG A 134 8.76 15.92 -13.58
N LYS A 135 9.05 14.75 -14.16
CA LYS A 135 10.42 14.30 -14.23
C LYS A 135 11.03 15.30 -15.17
N ASP A 136 11.54 16.39 -14.62
CA ASP A 136 12.33 17.36 -15.36
C ASP A 136 13.54 16.57 -15.88
N GLY A 137 13.41 16.11 -17.12
CA GLY A 137 14.36 15.28 -17.85
C GLY A 137 14.07 15.28 -19.34
N ASP A 138 13.17 16.17 -19.78
CA ASP A 138 12.94 16.51 -21.18
C ASP A 138 12.51 17.99 -21.21
N CYS A 139 13.38 18.84 -20.65
CA CYS A 139 13.43 20.24 -21.01
C CYS A 139 14.40 20.31 -22.18
N ASP A 140 13.83 20.34 -23.37
CA ASP A 140 14.52 20.71 -24.58
C ASP A 140 15.20 22.06 -24.34
N GLU A 141 16.48 22.06 -24.63
CA GLU A 141 17.43 23.13 -24.48
C GLU A 141 17.09 24.19 -25.53
N THR A 142 16.43 25.28 -25.15
CA THR A 142 16.49 26.56 -25.89
C THR A 142 15.74 27.66 -25.15
N GLY A 143 16.46 28.73 -24.78
CA GLY A 143 15.84 30.02 -24.45
C GLY A 143 16.32 30.67 -23.17
N ASP A 144 17.60 31.06 -23.16
CA ASP A 144 18.13 32.28 -22.54
C ASP A 144 17.11 33.12 -21.73
N THR A 145 17.10 32.93 -20.40
CA THR A 145 16.60 33.94 -19.47
C THR A 145 17.69 34.17 -18.43
N SER A 146 18.47 35.19 -18.74
CA SER A 146 19.53 35.77 -17.93
C SER A 146 18.99 36.42 -16.64
N GLY A 147 19.72 36.21 -15.54
CA GLY A 147 19.94 37.25 -14.54
C GLY A 147 19.07 37.22 -13.28
N GLY A 148 19.34 36.29 -12.37
CA GLY A 148 18.77 36.32 -11.02
C GLY A 148 19.52 35.41 -10.04
N ALA A 149 20.81 35.67 -9.82
CA ALA A 149 21.66 34.92 -8.90
C ALA A 149 21.21 35.12 -7.44
N ASN A 150 20.37 34.19 -6.95
CA ASN A 150 20.15 33.94 -5.53
C ASN A 150 20.29 32.43 -5.29
N ASP A 151 21.49 31.91 -5.56
CA ASP A 151 21.91 30.53 -5.32
C ASP A 151 22.15 30.29 -3.81
N GLY A 152 21.08 30.44 -3.02
CA GLY A 152 20.96 29.67 -1.80
C GLY A 152 20.67 28.22 -2.19
N PRO A 153 21.25 27.20 -1.53
CA PRO A 153 20.91 25.81 -1.78
C PRO A 153 19.43 25.63 -1.47
N THR A 154 18.60 25.75 -2.50
CA THR A 154 17.17 25.55 -2.41
C THR A 154 17.03 24.10 -2.00
N ASP A 155 16.33 23.91 -0.88
CA ASP A 155 16.15 22.64 -0.20
C ASP A 155 15.29 21.72 -1.07
N ALA A 156 15.87 21.24 -2.19
CA ALA A 156 15.23 20.46 -3.26
C ALA A 156 14.67 19.12 -2.75
N VAL A 157 15.03 18.76 -1.52
CA VAL A 157 14.48 17.64 -0.78
C VAL A 157 13.03 17.92 -0.37
N HIS A 158 12.66 19.15 -0.05
CA HIS A 158 11.32 19.51 0.44
C HIS A 158 10.42 20.05 -0.67
N GLN A 159 9.33 19.34 -0.92
CA GLN A 159 8.29 19.74 -1.87
C GLN A 159 7.01 20.09 -1.13
N TYR A 160 6.42 21.22 -1.48
CA TYR A 160 5.15 21.71 -0.94
C TYR A 160 4.07 21.59 -2.00
N LEU A 161 2.82 21.36 -1.58
CA LEU A 161 1.69 21.38 -2.50
C LEU A 161 1.45 22.82 -2.96
N ALA A 162 1.11 23.01 -4.23
CA ALA A 162 0.79 24.33 -4.79
C ALA A 162 -0.41 24.98 -4.08
N CYS A 163 -1.34 24.18 -3.58
CA CYS A 163 -2.49 24.63 -2.81
C CYS A 163 -2.74 23.67 -1.64
N TYR A 164 -2.92 24.24 -0.44
CA TYR A 164 -3.42 23.52 0.73
C TYR A 164 -4.90 23.85 0.90
N ILE A 165 -5.74 22.82 0.89
CA ILE A 165 -7.16 22.99 1.14
C ILE A 165 -7.41 22.72 2.62
N SER A 166 -8.02 23.69 3.29
CA SER A 166 -8.37 23.58 4.71
C SER A 166 -9.40 22.46 4.93
N LYS A 167 -9.56 22.02 6.18
CA LYS A 167 -10.61 21.06 6.53
C LYS A 167 -12.03 21.55 6.16
N GLU A 168 -12.27 22.86 6.17
CA GLU A 168 -13.57 23.43 5.80
C GLU A 168 -13.77 23.52 4.28
N GLY A 169 -12.75 23.15 3.51
CA GLY A 169 -12.73 23.25 2.06
C GLY A 169 -12.00 24.50 1.57
N PRO A 170 -12.11 24.80 0.26
CA PRO A 170 -11.52 25.99 -0.33
C PRO A 170 -12.25 27.24 0.15
N ASP A 171 -11.46 28.24 0.53
CA ASP A 171 -11.88 29.58 0.94
C ASP A 171 -11.74 30.59 -0.21
N HIS A 172 -11.92 31.88 0.08
CA HIS A 172 -11.79 32.94 -0.91
C HIS A 172 -10.35 33.08 -1.42
N ASP A 173 -9.35 32.79 -0.59
CA ASP A 173 -7.91 32.85 -0.90
C ASP A 173 -7.40 31.61 -1.65
N SER A 174 -8.20 30.55 -1.73
CA SER A 174 -7.84 29.33 -2.46
C SER A 174 -7.73 29.59 -3.96
N ASP A 175 -6.70 29.05 -4.60
CA ASP A 175 -6.48 29.10 -6.05
C ASP A 175 -7.73 28.63 -6.83
N ASP A 176 -8.08 29.34 -7.90
CA ASP A 176 -9.24 29.05 -8.75
C ASP A 176 -9.19 27.63 -9.31
N ARG A 177 -7.98 27.13 -9.57
CA ARG A 177 -7.79 25.73 -9.98
C ARG A 177 -8.19 24.74 -8.90
N ALA A 178 -7.84 25.02 -7.63
CA ALA A 178 -8.22 24.18 -6.50
C ALA A 178 -9.75 24.19 -6.32
N LYS A 179 -10.37 25.38 -6.40
CA LYS A 179 -11.84 25.56 -6.38
C LYS A 179 -12.53 24.75 -7.48
N ASN A 180 -12.03 24.81 -8.72
CA ASN A 180 -12.57 24.09 -9.87
C ASN A 180 -12.50 22.55 -9.69
N ILE A 181 -11.38 22.05 -9.18
CA ILE A 181 -11.20 20.61 -8.96
C ILE A 181 -12.09 20.13 -7.81
N TRP A 182 -12.18 20.92 -6.74
CA TRP A 182 -13.09 20.68 -5.64
C TRP A 182 -14.56 20.61 -6.11
N ALA A 183 -15.02 21.56 -6.91
CA ALA A 183 -16.36 21.57 -7.48
C ALA A 183 -16.63 20.31 -8.37
N SER A 184 -15.65 19.92 -9.20
CA SER A 184 -15.72 18.69 -10.00
C SER A 184 -15.78 17.42 -9.13
N ILE A 185 -15.10 17.41 -7.98
CA ILE A 185 -15.18 16.32 -7.01
C ILE A 185 -16.57 16.26 -6.38
N ILE A 186 -17.12 17.39 -5.90
CA ILE A 186 -18.46 17.44 -5.33
C ILE A 186 -19.50 16.90 -6.31
N LYS A 187 -19.44 17.31 -7.58
CA LYS A 187 -20.36 16.83 -8.62
C LYS A 187 -20.34 15.30 -8.78
N LYS A 188 -19.18 14.66 -8.59
CA LYS A 188 -19.01 13.19 -8.73
C LYS A 188 -19.19 12.43 -7.41
N PHE A 189 -18.96 13.09 -6.29
CA PHE A 189 -18.95 12.50 -4.96
C PHE A 189 -19.42 13.57 -3.95
N PRO A 190 -20.73 13.77 -3.80
CA PRO A 190 -21.29 14.89 -3.03
C PRO A 190 -20.96 14.80 -1.53
N PHE A 191 -20.65 13.61 -1.02
CA PHE A 191 -20.23 13.38 0.37
C PHE A 191 -18.81 13.88 0.67
N PHE A 192 -18.06 14.33 -0.35
CA PHE A 192 -16.65 14.71 -0.21
C PHE A 192 -16.41 15.82 0.82
N PRO A 193 -17.15 16.95 0.84
CA PRO A 193 -16.88 18.03 1.79
C PRO A 193 -17.05 17.59 3.25
N ALA A 194 -18.16 16.90 3.54
CA ALA A 194 -18.43 16.37 4.87
C ALA A 194 -17.33 15.40 5.34
N LEU A 195 -16.92 14.47 4.47
CA LEU A 195 -15.81 13.55 4.76
C LEU A 195 -14.47 14.30 4.91
N HIS A 196 -14.21 15.32 4.09
CA HIS A 196 -12.98 16.10 4.15
C HIS A 196 -12.83 16.79 5.50
N ARG A 197 -13.91 17.39 6.03
CA ARG A 197 -13.92 18.10 7.31
C ARG A 197 -13.28 17.33 8.46
N PHE A 198 -13.59 16.05 8.59
CA PHE A 198 -13.06 15.23 9.68
C PHE A 198 -11.95 14.24 9.29
N LEU A 199 -11.74 13.95 7.99
CA LEU A 199 -10.67 13.06 7.54
C LEU A 199 -9.38 13.80 7.15
N ALA A 200 -9.45 15.08 6.75
CA ALA A 200 -8.27 15.86 6.37
C ALA A 200 -7.36 16.19 7.55
N ALA A 201 -7.95 16.40 8.74
CA ALA A 201 -7.22 16.69 9.97
C ALA A 201 -6.47 15.47 10.53
N ARG A 202 -6.71 14.26 10.01
CA ARG A 202 -6.20 13.01 10.58
C ARG A 202 -4.88 12.62 9.95
N SER A 203 -3.80 12.70 10.73
CA SER A 203 -2.44 12.27 10.35
C SER A 203 -2.39 10.81 9.86
N ASN A 204 -3.25 9.94 10.39
CA ASN A 204 -3.34 8.53 9.96
C ASN A 204 -3.95 8.36 8.55
N ILE A 205 -4.65 9.37 8.03
CA ILE A 205 -5.33 9.35 6.73
C ILE A 205 -4.59 10.20 5.72
N VAL A 206 -4.24 11.42 6.13
CA VAL A 206 -3.40 12.36 5.38
C VAL A 206 -2.15 12.58 6.24
N PRO A 207 -1.05 11.86 5.97
CA PRO A 207 0.17 12.03 6.75
C PRO A 207 0.70 13.46 6.58
N PRO A 208 1.32 14.06 7.62
CA PRO A 208 1.86 15.42 7.53
C PRO A 208 2.87 15.56 6.38
N MET A 209 3.72 14.55 6.22
CA MET A 209 4.68 14.44 5.14
C MET A 209 4.81 13.02 4.63
N VAL A 210 5.15 12.89 3.34
CA VAL A 210 5.50 11.63 2.69
C VAL A 210 6.91 11.74 2.18
N THR A 211 7.80 10.92 2.74
CA THR A 211 9.17 10.77 2.24
C THR A 211 9.20 9.69 1.17
N THR A 212 9.63 10.03 -0.05
CA THR A 212 9.93 9.03 -1.07
C THR A 212 11.20 8.27 -0.66
N GLY A 213 11.27 6.99 -1.03
CA GLY A 213 12.51 6.22 -0.89
C GLY A 213 13.66 6.84 -1.70
N VAL A 214 14.89 6.44 -1.40
CA VAL A 214 16.08 6.86 -2.16
C VAL A 214 16.03 6.20 -3.54
N GLY A 215 15.48 6.92 -4.52
CA GLY A 215 15.48 6.52 -5.91
C GLY A 215 16.59 7.22 -6.71
N PRO A 216 16.68 6.98 -8.03
CA PRO A 216 17.61 7.69 -8.92
C PRO A 216 17.47 9.22 -8.85
N ALA A 217 16.27 9.71 -8.51
CA ALA A 217 15.97 11.13 -8.33
C ALA A 217 16.20 11.64 -6.88
N GLY A 218 16.89 10.87 -6.04
CA GLY A 218 17.14 11.19 -4.64
C GLY A 218 15.95 11.00 -3.71
N ARG A 219 16.12 11.44 -2.47
CA ARG A 219 15.07 11.49 -1.44
C ARG A 219 14.27 12.78 -1.61
N LYS A 220 12.95 12.68 -1.67
CA LYS A 220 12.03 13.82 -1.65
C LYS A 220 11.07 13.70 -0.47
N VAL A 221 10.70 14.83 0.10
CA VAL A 221 9.78 14.96 1.24
C VAL A 221 8.65 15.86 0.79
N VAL A 222 7.49 15.27 0.52
CA VAL A 222 6.29 16.01 0.11
C VAL A 222 5.48 16.33 1.37
N HIS A 223 5.29 17.61 1.65
CA HIS A 223 4.44 18.09 2.75
C HIS A 223 3.00 18.16 2.28
N LEU A 224 2.17 17.21 2.73
CA LEU A 224 0.76 17.12 2.35
C LEU A 224 -0.16 17.98 3.21
N GLN A 225 0.33 18.39 4.38
CA GLN A 225 -0.33 19.37 5.24
C GLN A 225 0.44 20.69 5.11
N PRO A 226 -0.23 21.84 5.25
CA PRO A 226 0.46 23.11 5.32
C PRO A 226 1.48 23.00 6.44
N PRO A 227 2.72 23.49 6.26
CA PRO A 227 3.65 23.56 7.37
C PRO A 227 2.92 24.32 8.46
N THR A 228 2.58 23.64 9.57
CA THR A 228 2.05 24.31 10.74
C THR A 228 3.03 25.41 11.00
N GLN A 229 2.61 26.65 10.78
CA GLN A 229 3.44 27.84 10.81
C GLN A 229 4.35 27.62 11.99
N ARG A 230 5.64 27.31 11.73
CA ARG A 230 6.53 26.87 12.80
C ARG A 230 6.33 27.97 13.82
N GLN A 231 5.85 27.62 15.01
CA GLN A 231 6.03 28.54 16.11
C GLN A 231 7.53 28.70 16.09
N VAL A 232 7.98 29.82 15.52
CA VAL A 232 9.34 30.27 15.62
C VAL A 232 9.39 30.43 17.11
N ILE A 233 9.89 29.39 17.78
CA ILE A 233 10.11 29.42 19.21
C ILE A 233 10.96 30.66 19.31
N SER A 234 10.38 31.73 19.86
CA SER A 234 11.08 33.01 19.87
C SER A 234 12.42 32.69 20.47
N ASP A 235 13.45 33.21 19.86
CA ASP A 235 14.82 32.88 20.23
C ASP A 235 15.07 33.29 21.70
N ASP A 236 14.18 34.12 22.26
CA ASP A 236 14.03 34.52 23.67
C ASP A 236 13.50 33.43 24.62
N LEU A 237 12.79 32.42 24.11
CA LEU A 237 12.33 31.24 24.87
C LEU A 237 13.41 30.16 24.95
N ILE A 238 14.51 30.30 24.20
CA ILE A 238 15.68 29.45 24.34
C ILE A 238 16.42 29.90 25.59
N ASP A 239 16.64 28.97 26.54
CA ASP A 239 17.37 29.23 27.77
C ASP A 239 18.69 29.98 27.48
N PRO A 240 18.91 31.18 28.05
CA PRO A 240 20.12 31.97 27.80
C PRO A 240 21.41 31.21 28.17
N ALA A 241 21.36 30.24 29.08
CA ALA A 241 22.50 29.38 29.39
C ALA A 241 22.91 28.50 28.18
N LEU A 242 21.93 28.02 27.40
CA LEU A 242 22.18 27.25 26.18
C LEU A 242 22.62 28.13 25.01
N ARG A 243 22.20 29.40 24.96
CA ARG A 243 22.71 30.39 23.98
C ARG A 243 24.20 30.65 24.13
N ASN A 244 24.72 30.60 25.36
CA ASN A 244 26.13 30.86 25.66
C ASN A 244 27.03 29.62 25.59
N MET A 245 26.44 28.41 25.46
CA MET A 245 27.21 27.20 25.11
C MET A 245 27.61 27.28 23.64
N THR A 246 28.59 28.12 23.38
CA THR A 246 29.28 28.28 22.11
C THR A 246 29.70 26.91 21.65
N THR A 247 29.00 26.36 20.66
CA THR A 247 29.46 25.16 19.96
C THR A 247 30.88 25.46 19.49
N PRO A 248 31.89 24.66 19.87
CA PRO A 248 33.25 24.92 19.44
C PRO A 248 33.25 24.93 17.91
N ARG A 249 33.38 26.14 17.37
CA ARG A 249 33.50 26.46 15.95
C ARG A 249 34.57 25.55 15.39
N ARG A 250 34.14 24.50 14.69
CA ARG A 250 35.02 23.53 14.02
C ARG A 250 35.89 24.33 13.07
N ALA A 251 37.11 24.65 13.51
CA ALA A 251 38.06 25.43 12.76
C ALA A 251 38.35 24.69 11.45
N LYS A 252 38.06 25.37 10.35
CA LYS A 252 38.62 25.08 9.03
C LYS A 252 40.14 25.26 9.14
N SER A 253 40.87 24.16 9.24
CA SER A 253 42.19 23.97 8.62
C SER A 253 42.82 22.71 9.18
N LEU A 254 42.94 21.65 8.38
CA LEU A 254 44.16 20.83 8.41
C LEU A 254 44.48 20.33 6.98
N PRO A 255 45.79 20.29 6.63
CA PRO A 255 46.29 19.96 5.30
C PRO A 255 46.35 18.44 5.07
N ALA A 256 46.54 18.08 3.80
CA ALA A 256 46.69 16.72 3.32
C ALA A 256 47.93 16.02 3.93
N SER A 257 47.72 14.86 4.56
CA SER A 257 48.74 13.79 4.60
C SER A 257 48.15 12.43 5.06
N SER A 258 48.25 11.46 4.15
CA SER A 258 48.55 10.04 4.34
C SER A 258 47.54 9.05 4.97
N PRO A 259 47.47 7.82 4.42
CA PRO A 259 46.54 6.77 4.85
C PRO A 259 47.08 6.02 6.09
N VAL A 260 46.31 6.01 7.17
CA VAL A 260 46.57 5.17 8.35
C VAL A 260 45.56 4.03 8.39
N SER A 261 46.09 2.80 8.41
CA SER A 261 45.37 1.55 8.57
C SER A 261 44.52 1.54 9.84
N ILE A 262 43.21 1.37 9.69
CA ILE A 262 42.28 1.23 10.82
C ILE A 262 42.22 -0.25 11.20
N SER A 263 42.86 -0.56 12.33
CA SER A 263 42.65 -1.78 13.10
C SER A 263 41.26 -1.74 13.74
N SER A 264 40.42 -2.68 13.35
CA SER A 264 39.08 -2.91 13.88
C SER A 264 39.19 -3.51 15.28
N SER A 265 38.91 -2.72 16.32
CA SER A 265 38.61 -3.24 17.66
C SER A 265 37.09 -3.23 17.89
N GLU A 266 36.60 -4.44 18.12
CA GLU A 266 35.23 -4.85 18.37
C GLU A 266 34.80 -4.44 19.79
N PRO A 267 33.69 -3.72 20.00
CA PRO A 267 33.16 -3.49 21.34
C PRO A 267 32.24 -4.65 21.76
N SER A 268 32.60 -5.27 22.88
CA SER A 268 31.85 -6.32 23.56
C SER A 268 30.44 -5.88 24.01
N PRO A 269 29.48 -6.81 24.11
CA PRO A 269 28.09 -6.51 24.41
C PRO A 269 27.86 -6.19 25.89
N ILE A 270 27.25 -5.03 26.14
CA ILE A 270 26.72 -4.61 27.45
C ILE A 270 25.55 -5.53 27.82
N LYS A 271 25.76 -6.40 28.83
CA LYS A 271 24.71 -7.17 29.51
C LYS A 271 23.76 -6.19 30.21
N ARG A 272 22.53 -6.06 29.69
CA ARG A 272 21.41 -5.47 30.44
C ARG A 272 20.54 -6.61 30.96
N ASP A 273 20.58 -6.79 32.28
CA ASP A 273 19.64 -7.63 33.03
C ASP A 273 18.23 -7.03 32.94
N ILE A 274 17.42 -7.56 32.02
CA ILE A 274 15.99 -7.31 31.98
C ILE A 274 15.31 -8.50 32.66
N LYS A 275 14.83 -8.30 33.89
CA LYS A 275 13.92 -9.21 34.58
C LYS A 275 12.61 -9.33 33.77
N PRO A 276 12.17 -10.53 33.37
CA PRO A 276 10.87 -10.68 32.71
C PRO A 276 9.75 -10.54 33.74
N VAL A 277 9.04 -9.41 33.66
CA VAL A 277 7.73 -9.23 34.31
C VAL A 277 6.72 -10.12 33.57
N GLY A 278 6.19 -11.10 34.29
CA GLY A 278 5.22 -12.07 33.78
C GLY A 278 3.90 -11.42 33.37
N GLY A 279 3.72 -11.22 32.06
CA GLY A 279 2.43 -10.99 31.45
C GLY A 279 1.72 -12.31 31.18
N GLN A 280 0.67 -12.60 31.94
CA GLN A 280 -0.24 -13.71 31.68
C GLN A 280 -0.95 -13.49 30.33
N THR A 281 -0.45 -14.10 29.27
CA THR A 281 -1.26 -14.36 28.09
C THR A 281 -2.05 -15.64 28.33
N THR A 282 -3.35 -15.51 28.55
CA THR A 282 -4.33 -16.60 28.46
C THR A 282 -4.33 -17.16 27.04
N ARG A 283 -3.47 -18.16 26.79
CA ARG A 283 -3.55 -19.04 25.62
C ARG A 283 -4.74 -19.99 25.84
N LEU A 284 -5.83 -19.68 25.14
CA LEU A 284 -6.93 -20.62 24.92
C LEU A 284 -6.40 -21.83 24.15
N SER A 285 -6.51 -22.97 24.81
CA SER A 285 -6.19 -24.30 24.32
C SER A 285 -7.07 -24.72 23.15
N SER A 286 -6.49 -24.89 21.95
CA SER A 286 -7.05 -25.78 20.94
C SER A 286 -6.60 -27.21 21.23
N PHE A 287 -7.25 -27.85 22.19
CA PHE A 287 -7.08 -29.27 22.48
C PHE A 287 -8.47 -29.88 22.54
N GLU A 288 -9.02 -30.23 21.38
CA GLU A 288 -10.09 -31.25 21.16
C GLU A 288 -10.60 -31.25 19.71
N GLN A 289 -9.71 -31.54 18.76
CA GLN A 289 -10.09 -32.12 17.48
C GLN A 289 -9.14 -33.28 17.21
N GLY A 290 -9.53 -34.50 17.58
CA GLY A 290 -8.64 -35.64 17.33
C GLY A 290 -9.04 -37.01 17.87
N MET A 291 -10.33 -37.33 18.02
CA MET A 291 -10.72 -38.71 18.39
C MET A 291 -11.85 -39.29 17.52
N ALA A 292 -11.86 -38.93 16.22
CA ALA A 292 -12.67 -39.65 15.22
C ALA A 292 -12.18 -39.35 13.80
N LYS A 293 -10.91 -39.70 13.52
CA LYS A 293 -10.42 -39.94 12.15
C LYS A 293 -9.07 -40.62 12.25
N VAL A 294 -9.10 -41.95 12.34
CA VAL A 294 -8.01 -42.80 11.85
C VAL A 294 -7.98 -42.58 10.33
N ARG A 295 -7.37 -41.47 9.91
CA ARG A 295 -7.02 -41.21 8.52
C ARG A 295 -5.52 -41.23 8.49
N SER A 296 -4.97 -42.22 7.78
CA SER A 296 -3.69 -42.16 7.05
C SER A 296 -2.83 -40.96 7.48
N HIS A 297 -1.90 -41.21 8.40
CA HIS A 297 -0.85 -40.24 8.71
C HIS A 297 -0.11 -39.96 7.40
N LYS A 298 -0.42 -38.81 6.78
CA LYS A 298 0.44 -38.28 5.72
C LYS A 298 1.85 -38.20 6.32
N PRO A 299 2.87 -38.72 5.63
CA PRO A 299 4.24 -38.64 6.09
C PRO A 299 4.54 -37.17 6.46
N ARG A 300 5.17 -36.97 7.62
CA ARG A 300 5.55 -35.63 8.09
C ARG A 300 6.42 -35.00 7.00
N GLN A 301 5.86 -34.05 6.25
CA GLN A 301 6.66 -33.24 5.33
C GLN A 301 7.79 -32.62 6.14
N THR A 302 9.00 -32.77 5.62
CA THR A 302 10.16 -32.15 6.25
C THR A 302 10.04 -30.64 6.15
N PHE A 303 10.73 -29.92 7.04
CA PHE A 303 10.78 -28.45 6.99
C PHE A 303 11.22 -27.94 5.61
N GLU A 304 12.16 -28.64 4.96
CA GLU A 304 12.64 -28.33 3.62
C GLU A 304 11.54 -28.45 2.55
N GLU A 305 10.70 -29.50 2.61
CA GLU A 305 9.56 -29.64 1.69
C GLU A 305 8.52 -28.52 1.87
N SER A 306 8.29 -28.08 3.12
CA SER A 306 7.40 -26.95 3.39
C SER A 306 7.97 -25.64 2.84
N LEU A 307 9.29 -25.43 2.94
CA LEU A 307 9.96 -24.25 2.40
C LEU A 307 9.94 -24.21 0.86
N ILE A 308 10.22 -25.35 0.21
CA ILE A 308 10.12 -25.50 -1.25
C ILE A 308 8.67 -25.30 -1.72
N GLY A 309 7.70 -25.82 -0.97
CA GLY A 309 6.27 -25.61 -1.22
C GLY A 309 5.89 -24.12 -1.22
N LEU A 310 6.34 -23.38 -0.21
CA LEU A 310 6.10 -21.94 -0.11
C LEU A 310 6.73 -21.16 -1.27
N GLN A 311 7.97 -21.49 -1.66
CA GLN A 311 8.62 -20.83 -2.81
C GLN A 311 7.88 -21.10 -4.12
N ARG A 312 7.41 -22.33 -4.36
CA ARG A 312 6.59 -22.66 -5.54
C ARG A 312 5.28 -21.90 -5.53
N GLU A 313 4.60 -21.84 -4.38
CA GLU A 313 3.34 -21.09 -4.25
C GLU A 313 3.54 -19.59 -4.52
N MET A 314 4.61 -18.99 -4.01
CA MET A 314 4.96 -17.60 -4.31
C MET A 314 5.24 -17.38 -5.79
N MET A 315 5.93 -18.31 -6.47
CA MET A 315 6.22 -18.21 -7.90
C MET A 315 4.96 -18.36 -8.75
N VAL A 316 4.06 -19.29 -8.40
CA VAL A 316 2.76 -19.45 -9.05
C VAL A 316 1.91 -18.20 -8.86
N ALA A 317 1.86 -17.65 -7.65
CA ALA A 317 1.13 -16.41 -7.37
C ALA A 317 1.72 -15.19 -8.11
N ALA A 318 3.05 -15.13 -8.28
CA ALA A 318 3.70 -14.08 -9.06
C ALA A 318 3.35 -14.19 -10.55
N ASN A 319 3.42 -15.38 -11.13
CA ASN A 319 3.05 -15.62 -12.53
C ASN A 319 1.58 -15.28 -12.79
N ALA A 320 0.67 -15.69 -11.88
CA ALA A 320 -0.75 -15.35 -11.99
C ALA A 320 -1.01 -13.83 -11.97
N ARG A 321 -0.22 -13.06 -11.22
CA ARG A 321 -0.32 -11.58 -11.21
C ARG A 321 0.16 -10.98 -12.53
N GLU A 322 1.22 -11.51 -13.12
CA GLU A 322 1.69 -11.07 -14.43
C GLU A 322 0.71 -11.42 -15.54
N ASP A 323 0.07 -12.60 -15.49
CA ASP A 323 -0.98 -12.98 -16.45
C ASP A 323 -2.17 -12.02 -16.40
N VAL A 324 -2.61 -11.62 -15.20
CA VAL A 324 -3.70 -10.63 -15.03
C VAL A 324 -3.30 -9.26 -15.58
N LYS A 325 -2.06 -8.81 -15.35
CA LYS A 325 -1.57 -7.54 -15.94
C LYS A 325 -1.55 -7.60 -17.46
N LEU A 326 -1.10 -8.72 -18.02
CA LEU A 326 -1.04 -8.93 -19.47
C LEU A 326 -2.44 -8.99 -20.10
N GLN A 327 -3.42 -9.59 -19.41
CA GLN A 327 -4.83 -9.54 -19.82
C GLN A 327 -5.36 -8.10 -19.83
N HIS A 328 -5.13 -7.32 -18.77
CA HIS A 328 -5.57 -5.93 -18.71
C HIS A 328 -4.92 -5.07 -19.81
N ALA A 329 -3.62 -5.24 -20.07
CA ALA A 329 -2.94 -4.54 -21.16
C ALA A 329 -3.51 -4.90 -22.54
N ARG A 330 -3.89 -6.16 -22.76
CA ARG A 330 -4.55 -6.60 -24.00
C ARG A 330 -5.94 -5.98 -24.16
N GLU A 331 -6.74 -5.97 -23.10
CA GLU A 331 -8.06 -5.32 -23.11
C GLU A 331 -7.96 -3.82 -23.41
N GLU A 332 -6.96 -3.15 -22.84
CA GLU A 332 -6.72 -1.72 -23.12
C GLU A 332 -6.38 -1.47 -24.60
N ILE A 333 -5.54 -2.31 -25.20
CA ILE A 333 -5.21 -2.21 -26.63
C ILE A 333 -6.45 -2.48 -27.49
N ARG A 334 -7.24 -3.51 -27.16
CA ARG A 334 -8.50 -3.83 -27.85
C ARG A 334 -9.46 -2.64 -27.83
N MET A 335 -9.63 -2.00 -26.67
CA MET A 335 -10.51 -0.83 -26.53
C MET A 335 -10.03 0.34 -27.39
N LYS A 336 -8.71 0.60 -27.43
CA LYS A 336 -8.15 1.66 -28.29
C LYS A 336 -8.36 1.39 -29.78
N GLU A 337 -8.21 0.14 -30.23
CA GLU A 337 -8.48 -0.24 -31.63
C GLU A 337 -9.97 -0.03 -31.97
N ILE A 338 -10.89 -0.41 -31.07
CA ILE A 338 -12.34 -0.19 -31.27
C ILE A 338 -12.66 1.30 -31.31
N ASP A 339 -12.12 2.10 -30.38
CA ASP A 339 -12.33 3.55 -30.35
C ASP A 339 -11.84 4.24 -31.65
N GLN A 340 -10.72 3.78 -32.21
CA GLN A 340 -10.23 4.27 -33.50
C GLN A 340 -11.19 3.94 -34.65
N LEU A 341 -11.74 2.71 -34.68
CA LEU A 341 -12.75 2.32 -35.69
C LEU A 341 -14.02 3.16 -35.57
N MET A 342 -14.50 3.40 -34.34
CA MET A 342 -15.65 4.27 -34.09
C MET A 342 -15.39 5.71 -34.56
N LYS A 343 -14.18 6.23 -34.32
CA LYS A 343 -13.78 7.56 -34.80
C LYS A 343 -13.76 7.62 -36.33
N MET A 344 -13.21 6.62 -37.01
CA MET A 344 -13.22 6.56 -38.48
C MET A 344 -14.64 6.50 -39.07
N HIS A 345 -15.55 5.75 -38.44
CA HIS A 345 -16.97 5.73 -38.82
C HIS A 345 -17.63 7.09 -38.64
N SER A 346 -17.36 7.79 -37.53
CA SER A 346 -17.90 9.14 -37.29
C SER A 346 -17.43 10.18 -38.31
N LEU A 347 -16.28 9.96 -38.95
CA LEU A 347 -15.74 10.79 -40.03
C LEU A 347 -16.27 10.39 -41.42
N GLY A 348 -17.15 9.38 -41.52
CA GLY A 348 -17.67 8.87 -42.79
C GLY A 348 -16.66 8.05 -43.61
N LEU A 349 -15.50 7.69 -43.03
CA LEU A 349 -14.46 6.92 -43.72
C LEU A 349 -14.75 5.41 -43.77
N LEU A 350 -15.67 4.94 -42.92
CA LEU A 350 -16.12 3.55 -42.86
C LEU A 350 -17.64 3.52 -42.97
N THR A 351 -18.16 2.63 -43.81
CA THR A 351 -19.59 2.29 -43.80
C THR A 351 -19.90 1.45 -42.56
N THR A 352 -21.17 1.45 -42.13
CA THR A 352 -21.62 0.71 -40.94
C THR A 352 -21.36 -0.80 -41.06
N GLU A 353 -21.45 -1.36 -42.26
CA GLU A 353 -21.17 -2.78 -42.53
C GLU A 353 -19.69 -3.11 -42.29
N ILE A 354 -18.78 -2.33 -42.88
CA ILE A 354 -17.34 -2.52 -42.73
C ILE A 354 -16.90 -2.31 -41.27
N LEU A 355 -17.52 -1.35 -40.56
CA LEU A 355 -17.29 -1.17 -39.13
C LEU A 355 -17.64 -2.44 -38.34
N GLY A 356 -18.81 -3.02 -38.60
CA GLY A 356 -19.26 -4.25 -37.94
C GLY A 356 -18.31 -5.43 -38.17
N GLU A 357 -17.83 -5.61 -39.41
CA GLU A 357 -16.84 -6.65 -39.73
C GLU A 357 -15.50 -6.41 -39.04
N ARG A 358 -14.97 -5.18 -39.04
CA ARG A 358 -13.70 -4.87 -38.38
C ARG A 358 -13.76 -5.06 -36.87
N ILE A 359 -14.87 -4.68 -36.22
CA ILE A 359 -15.07 -4.95 -34.78
C ILE A 359 -15.10 -6.45 -34.51
N LYS A 360 -15.74 -7.26 -35.36
CA LYS A 360 -15.72 -8.73 -35.24
C LYS A 360 -14.29 -9.28 -35.33
N ILE A 361 -13.47 -8.80 -36.28
CA ILE A 361 -12.07 -9.22 -36.43
C ILE A 361 -11.24 -8.85 -35.19
N VAL A 362 -11.37 -7.61 -34.70
CA VAL A 362 -10.69 -7.18 -33.47
C VAL A 362 -11.11 -8.06 -32.29
N ASN A 363 -12.41 -8.30 -32.11
CA ASN A 363 -12.89 -9.16 -31.03
C ASN A 363 -12.36 -10.60 -31.14
N ALA A 364 -12.31 -11.18 -32.34
CA ALA A 364 -11.74 -12.51 -32.55
C ALA A 364 -10.25 -12.56 -32.18
N LYS A 365 -9.46 -11.58 -32.63
CA LYS A 365 -8.01 -11.45 -32.35
C LYS A 365 -7.67 -11.45 -30.86
N TYR A 366 -8.53 -10.91 -30.00
CA TYR A 366 -8.27 -10.78 -28.56
C TYR A 366 -9.03 -11.77 -27.67
N ASN A 367 -10.02 -12.50 -28.20
CA ASN A 367 -10.77 -13.51 -27.44
C ASN A 367 -10.06 -14.87 -27.40
N ASP A 368 -9.11 -15.13 -28.33
CA ASP A 368 -8.34 -16.36 -28.29
C ASP A 368 -7.38 -16.37 -27.08
N PRO A 369 -7.40 -17.44 -26.27
CA PRO A 369 -6.45 -17.55 -25.16
C PRO A 369 -5.03 -17.48 -25.73
N PRO A 370 -4.09 -16.80 -25.04
CA PRO A 370 -2.70 -16.75 -25.49
C PRO A 370 -2.24 -18.19 -25.75
N THR A 371 -1.96 -18.50 -27.01
CA THR A 371 -1.33 -19.77 -27.35
C THR A 371 -0.05 -19.81 -26.51
N PRO A 372 0.16 -20.87 -25.71
CA PRO A 372 1.31 -20.95 -24.83
C PRO A 372 2.52 -20.83 -25.73
N VAL A 373 3.21 -19.68 -25.64
CA VAL A 373 4.43 -19.44 -26.40
C VAL A 373 5.32 -20.59 -26.03
N LYS A 374 5.58 -21.50 -26.98
CA LYS A 374 6.48 -22.62 -26.78
C LYS A 374 7.81 -21.99 -26.43
N ARG A 375 8.09 -21.85 -25.13
CA ARG A 375 9.37 -21.38 -24.62
C ARG A 375 10.37 -22.32 -25.25
N ARG A 376 11.11 -21.83 -26.26
CA ARG A 376 12.26 -22.53 -26.83
C ARG A 376 13.06 -22.97 -25.62
N ARG A 377 13.12 -24.28 -25.38
CA ARG A 377 13.94 -24.85 -24.32
C ARG A 377 15.32 -24.27 -24.57
N SER A 378 15.75 -23.36 -23.69
CA SER A 378 17.13 -22.90 -23.67
C SER A 378 17.95 -24.17 -23.57
N ILE A 379 18.76 -24.44 -24.60
CA ILE A 379 19.68 -25.55 -24.66
C ILE A 379 20.56 -25.41 -23.42
N SER A 380 20.32 -26.25 -22.42
CA SER A 380 21.18 -26.30 -21.24
C SER A 380 22.60 -26.60 -21.73
N PRO A 381 23.63 -25.93 -21.19
CA PRO A 381 25.00 -26.26 -21.53
C PRO A 381 25.25 -27.71 -21.12
N VAL A 382 25.55 -28.55 -22.11
CA VAL A 382 25.93 -29.94 -21.91
C VAL A 382 27.18 -29.93 -21.03
N ALA A 383 27.07 -30.54 -19.85
CA ALA A 383 28.21 -30.79 -18.98
C ALA A 383 29.25 -31.60 -19.76
N GLY A 384 30.40 -30.97 -20.03
CA GLY A 384 31.53 -31.61 -20.70
C GLY A 384 32.03 -32.81 -19.91
N SER A 385 31.82 -33.99 -20.47
CA SER A 385 32.51 -35.20 -20.05
C SER A 385 33.97 -35.09 -20.48
N SER A 386 34.85 -35.04 -19.48
CA SER A 386 36.30 -35.09 -19.64
C SER A 386 36.69 -36.44 -20.26
N LYS A 387 36.97 -36.45 -21.57
CA LYS A 387 37.69 -37.54 -22.23
C LYS A 387 38.99 -36.98 -22.80
N ARG A 388 40.09 -37.35 -22.14
CA ARG A 388 41.45 -37.29 -22.67
C ARG A 388 41.49 -38.00 -24.02
N HIS A 389 41.84 -37.30 -25.08
CA HIS A 389 42.42 -37.91 -26.28
C HIS A 389 43.67 -37.17 -26.72
N ARG A 390 44.65 -38.00 -27.11
CA ARG A 390 46.02 -37.68 -27.49
C ARG A 390 46.07 -36.79 -28.71
N TYR A 391 47.10 -35.94 -28.72
CA TYR A 391 47.64 -35.29 -29.89
C TYR A 391 48.07 -36.32 -30.95
N THR A 392 47.57 -36.16 -32.17
CA THR A 392 48.31 -36.48 -33.41
C THR A 392 47.98 -35.42 -34.45
N ALA A 393 49.02 -34.85 -35.03
CA ALA A 393 48.99 -33.83 -36.08
C ALA A 393 48.46 -34.37 -37.41
N SER A 394 47.81 -33.52 -38.21
CA SER A 394 48.09 -33.32 -39.64
C SER A 394 47.13 -32.33 -40.32
N SER A 395 47.74 -31.45 -41.11
CA SER A 395 47.31 -30.77 -42.34
C SER A 395 45.88 -30.97 -42.86
N SER A 396 45.21 -29.88 -43.24
CA SER A 396 45.21 -29.34 -44.61
C SER A 396 44.06 -28.36 -44.84
N SER A 397 44.39 -27.28 -45.56
CA SER A 397 43.60 -26.49 -46.52
C SER A 397 42.11 -26.81 -46.72
N PHE A 398 41.24 -25.78 -46.79
CA PHE A 398 40.63 -25.34 -48.06
C PHE A 398 39.74 -24.08 -47.92
N LEU A 399 39.59 -23.41 -49.06
CA LEU A 399 38.92 -22.13 -49.35
C LEU A 399 37.39 -22.13 -49.21
N GLY A 400 36.81 -20.92 -49.06
CA GLY A 400 35.39 -20.70 -49.41
C GLY A 400 34.75 -19.42 -48.84
N SER A 401 34.93 -18.28 -49.51
CA SER A 401 33.91 -17.20 -49.63
C SER A 401 32.90 -17.59 -50.75
N PRO A 402 31.81 -16.84 -51.09
CA PRO A 402 31.25 -15.57 -50.58
C PRO A 402 29.71 -15.60 -50.40
N GLY A 403 29.06 -14.47 -50.09
CA GLY A 403 27.59 -14.37 -50.21
C GLY A 403 26.96 -13.03 -49.82
N SER A 404 26.75 -12.18 -50.83
CA SER A 404 26.15 -10.85 -50.86
C SER A 404 24.84 -10.64 -50.08
N SER A 405 24.67 -9.44 -49.52
CA SER A 405 23.39 -8.88 -49.04
C SER A 405 22.95 -7.73 -49.96
N PRO A 406 21.69 -7.65 -50.42
CA PRO A 406 21.17 -6.50 -51.14
C PRO A 406 20.49 -5.49 -50.20
N GLN A 407 20.72 -4.21 -50.45
CA GLN A 407 19.94 -3.09 -49.90
C GLN A 407 18.58 -2.97 -50.60
N PRO A 408 17.51 -2.53 -49.90
CA PRO A 408 16.31 -2.03 -50.56
C PRO A 408 16.40 -0.52 -50.81
N GLY A 409 16.17 -0.16 -52.06
CA GLY A 409 16.09 1.20 -52.57
C GLY A 409 14.83 1.94 -52.15
N SER A 410 15.01 3.25 -52.10
CA SER A 410 14.02 4.31 -52.10
C SER A 410 13.24 4.35 -53.42
N ASP A 411 11.91 4.42 -53.35
CA ASP A 411 11.11 5.00 -54.44
C ASP A 411 9.99 5.87 -53.87
N SER A 412 10.15 7.15 -54.15
CA SER A 412 9.14 8.20 -54.17
C SER A 412 8.11 7.93 -55.28
N ASN A 413 6.82 8.10 -55.00
CA ASN A 413 5.93 8.56 -56.07
C ASN A 413 4.78 9.43 -55.57
N LEU A 414 4.61 10.52 -56.31
CA LEU A 414 3.58 11.55 -56.23
C LEU A 414 2.25 11.02 -56.77
N GLY A 415 1.15 11.60 -56.30
CA GLY A 415 -0.17 11.34 -56.85
C GLY A 415 -1.22 12.30 -56.30
N SER A 416 -1.27 13.49 -56.90
CA SER A 416 -2.37 14.44 -56.78
C SER A 416 -3.64 13.90 -57.42
N ARG A 417 -4.77 13.98 -56.72
CA ARG A 417 -6.02 14.57 -57.22
C ARG A 417 -7.00 14.83 -56.09
#